data_AF-A0A839Q0C1-F1
#
_entry.id   AF-A0A839Q0C1-F1
#
_cell.length_a   1.000
_cell.length_b   1.000
_cell.length_c   1.000
_cell.angle_alpha   90.00
_cell.angle_beta   90.00
_cell.angle_gamma   90.00
#
_symmetry.space_group_name_H-M   'P 1'
#
loop_
_entity.id
_entity.type
_entity.pdbx_description
1 polymer ?
#
loop_
_entity_poly.entity_id
_entity_poly.type
_entity_poly.pdbx_seq_one_letter_code
_entity_poly.pdbx_strand_id
1 'polypeptide(L)'
;MLFLAHYLAHEKTALLASLSTGGWLKLSAVIADSAHFAVWWLMSNRYDRIRADLTQAETATSADQALQHLRSVLTEVGQLLDEQLARAVVDDEMSIAAAGKSAGLTENAVGPRLASTPRLNPYVTSGARITAEDVKRARNDKHARNPLPPADPVEPMRFKPRRKSKPR
;
A
#
# COMPACT_ATOMS: atom_id res chain seq x y z
N MET A 1 -16.16 -4.64 22.93
CA MET A 1 -17.28 -5.01 22.03
C MET A 1 -18.54 -4.15 22.14
N LEU A 2 -18.76 -3.37 23.22
CA LEU A 2 -19.94 -2.49 23.32
C LEU A 2 -19.84 -1.15 22.56
N PHE A 3 -18.63 -0.69 22.20
CA PHE A 3 -18.48 0.58 21.47
C PHE A 3 -18.88 0.50 19.98
N LEU A 4 -18.87 -0.69 19.39
CA LEU A 4 -19.20 -0.89 17.97
C LEU A 4 -20.72 -0.80 17.71
N ALA A 5 -21.54 -1.19 18.70
CA ALA A 5 -23.00 -1.19 18.56
C ALA A 5 -23.61 0.22 18.71
N HIS A 6 -23.00 1.11 19.50
CA HIS A 6 -23.50 2.47 19.69
C HIS A 6 -23.19 3.38 18.47
N TYR A 7 -22.09 3.11 17.76
CA TYR A 7 -21.71 3.87 16.56
C TYR A 7 -22.62 3.51 15.36
N LEU A 8 -22.95 2.23 15.18
CA LEU A 8 -23.85 1.76 14.11
C LEU A 8 -25.31 2.24 14.26
N ALA A 9 -25.74 2.59 15.47
CA ALA A 9 -27.08 3.12 15.71
C ALA A 9 -27.22 4.60 15.32
N HIS A 10 -26.14 5.39 15.45
CA HIS A 10 -26.12 6.81 15.10
C HIS A 10 -26.02 7.07 13.59
N GLU A 11 -25.47 6.13 12.82
CA GLU A 11 -25.44 6.22 11.35
C GLU A 11 -26.80 5.95 10.70
N LYS A 12 -27.61 5.04 11.27
CA LYS A 12 -28.93 4.71 10.71
C LYS A 12 -29.94 5.87 10.81
N THR A 13 -29.86 6.69 11.86
CA THR A 13 -30.73 7.86 12.01
C THR A 13 -30.30 9.03 11.11
N ALA A 14 -29.00 9.19 10.86
CA ALA A 14 -28.48 10.17 9.90
C ALA A 14 -28.79 9.81 8.43
N LEU A 15 -28.77 8.52 8.09
CA LEU A 15 -29.11 8.02 6.74
C LEU A 15 -30.58 8.25 6.37
N LEU A 16 -31.51 8.11 7.32
CA LEU A 16 -32.93 8.34 7.07
C LEU A 16 -33.30 9.84 7.01
N ALA A 17 -32.56 10.72 7.71
CA ALA A 17 -32.73 12.17 7.60
C ALA A 17 -32.17 12.75 6.29
N SER A 18 -31.09 12.16 5.76
CA SER A 18 -30.41 12.63 4.54
C SER A 18 -31.16 12.30 3.23
N LEU A 19 -32.00 11.25 3.23
CA LEU A 19 -32.81 10.86 2.07
C LEU A 19 -33.96 11.84 1.74
N SER A 20 -34.23 12.83 2.61
CA SER A 20 -35.27 13.85 2.42
C SER A 20 -34.77 15.11 1.69
N THR A 21 -33.46 15.38 1.69
CA THR A 21 -32.92 16.63 1.14
C THR A 21 -31.74 16.38 0.23
N GLY A 22 -32.03 16.07 -1.04
CA GLY A 22 -31.25 16.47 -2.23
C GLY A 22 -29.71 16.50 -2.17
N GLY A 23 -29.07 15.61 -1.42
CA GLY A 23 -27.68 15.75 -0.98
C GLY A 23 -26.67 14.86 -1.71
N TRP A 24 -26.85 14.62 -3.01
CA TRP A 24 -25.95 13.73 -3.79
C TRP A 24 -24.49 14.20 -3.83
N LEU A 25 -24.22 15.47 -3.53
CA LEU A 25 -22.87 16.06 -3.44
C LEU A 25 -22.17 15.83 -2.08
N LYS A 26 -22.89 15.43 -1.01
CA LYS A 26 -22.27 15.15 0.30
C LYS A 26 -21.80 13.70 0.44
N LEU A 27 -22.33 12.78 -0.37
CA LEU A 27 -21.95 11.36 -0.33
C LEU A 27 -20.53 11.11 -0.89
N SER A 28 -20.07 11.92 -1.84
CA SER A 28 -18.77 11.74 -2.49
C SER A 28 -17.59 12.14 -1.60
N ALA A 29 -17.75 13.09 -0.68
CA ALA A 29 -16.71 13.49 0.25
C ALA A 29 -16.40 12.41 1.32
N VAL A 30 -17.41 11.66 1.75
CA VAL A 30 -17.27 10.59 2.76
C VAL A 30 -16.46 9.39 2.20
N ILE A 31 -16.54 9.14 0.89
CA ILE A 31 -15.85 8.02 0.24
C ILE A 31 -14.37 8.34 -0.03
N ALA A 32 -14.03 9.58 -0.40
CA ALA A 32 -12.64 10.00 -0.59
C ALA A 32 -11.84 10.03 0.73
N ASP A 33 -12.51 10.30 1.86
CA ASP A 33 -11.94 10.25 3.21
C ASP A 33 -11.61 8.80 3.65
N SER A 34 -12.34 7.81 3.11
CA SER A 34 -12.23 6.40 3.48
C SER A 34 -10.90 5.76 3.06
N ALA A 35 -10.35 6.12 1.89
CA ALA A 35 -9.08 5.56 1.40
C ALA A 35 -7.87 6.13 2.16
N HIS A 36 -7.88 7.43 2.48
CA HIS A 36 -6.85 8.05 3.32
C HIS A 36 -6.91 7.49 4.73
N PHE A 37 -8.12 7.27 5.28
CA PHE A 37 -8.31 6.64 6.60
C PHE A 37 -7.85 5.17 6.62
N ALA A 38 -8.14 4.39 5.58
CA ALA A 38 -7.70 2.99 5.49
C ALA A 38 -6.17 2.85 5.37
N VAL A 39 -5.53 3.69 4.55
CA VAL A 39 -4.06 3.76 4.44
C VAL A 39 -3.46 4.25 5.74
N TRP A 40 -4.04 5.29 6.36
CA TRP A 40 -3.56 5.80 7.64
C TRP A 40 -3.73 4.77 8.77
N TRP A 41 -4.82 4.02 8.82
CA TRP A 41 -5.02 2.94 9.78
C TRP A 41 -4.06 1.78 9.54
N LEU A 42 -3.81 1.40 8.28
CA LEU A 42 -2.82 0.39 7.92
C LEU A 42 -1.40 0.84 8.30
N MET A 43 -1.04 2.10 8.02
CA MET A 43 0.24 2.71 8.42
C MET A 43 0.39 2.73 9.94
N SER A 44 -0.62 3.22 10.67
CA SER A 44 -0.62 3.26 12.12
C SER A 44 -0.45 1.86 12.73
N ASN A 45 -1.13 0.85 12.17
CA ASN A 45 -0.95 -0.55 12.55
C ASN A 45 0.49 -1.04 12.29
N ARG A 46 1.09 -0.70 11.14
CA ARG A 46 2.49 -1.07 10.83
C ARG A 46 3.49 -0.39 11.77
N TYR A 47 3.33 0.90 12.08
CA TYR A 47 4.18 1.59 13.05
C TYR A 47 4.08 0.95 14.44
N ASP A 48 2.88 0.54 14.85
CA ASP A 48 2.67 -0.15 16.12
C ASP A 48 3.33 -1.54 16.11
N ARG A 49 3.24 -2.30 15.02
CA ARG A 49 3.96 -3.58 14.85
C ARG A 49 5.46 -3.40 14.93
N ILE A 50 6.01 -2.38 14.24
CA ILE A 50 7.45 -2.08 14.28
C ILE A 50 7.89 -1.78 15.70
N ARG A 51 7.15 -0.93 16.43
CA ARG A 51 7.47 -0.64 17.83
C ARG A 51 7.39 -1.89 18.69
N ALA A 52 6.35 -2.70 18.51
CA ALA A 52 6.19 -3.95 19.25
C ALA A 52 7.33 -4.93 18.99
N ASP A 53 7.71 -5.16 17.73
CA ASP A 53 8.82 -6.05 17.38
C ASP A 53 10.17 -5.51 17.86
N LEU A 54 10.38 -4.19 17.85
CA LEU A 54 11.57 -3.58 18.45
C LEU A 54 11.62 -3.83 19.96
N THR A 55 10.50 -3.64 20.68
CA THR A 55 10.41 -3.98 22.10
C THR A 55 10.70 -5.45 22.35
N GLN A 56 10.12 -6.37 21.55
CA GLN A 56 10.38 -7.80 21.69
C GLN A 56 11.84 -8.17 21.41
N ALA A 57 12.47 -7.53 20.41
CA ALA A 57 13.88 -7.74 20.11
C ALA A 57 14.80 -7.29 21.26
N GLU A 58 14.48 -6.16 21.90
CA GLU A 58 15.23 -5.62 23.03
C GLU A 58 15.12 -6.49 24.28
N THR A 59 13.93 -7.07 24.53
CA THR A 59 13.67 -7.95 25.68
C THR A 59 13.93 -9.42 25.42
N ALA A 60 14.41 -9.79 24.23
CA ALA A 60 14.60 -11.17 23.82
C ALA A 60 15.61 -11.89 24.72
N THR A 61 15.28 -13.11 25.14
CA THR A 61 16.15 -13.91 26.02
C THR A 61 17.32 -14.57 25.29
N SER A 62 17.30 -14.57 23.95
CA SER A 62 18.33 -15.17 23.12
C SER A 62 18.55 -14.38 21.81
N ALA A 63 19.73 -14.53 21.23
CA ALA A 63 20.10 -13.83 20.00
C ALA A 63 19.27 -14.26 18.78
N ASP A 64 18.85 -15.52 18.70
CA ASP A 64 17.99 -16.01 17.60
C ASP A 64 16.60 -15.37 17.64
N GLN A 65 16.01 -15.21 18.83
CA GLN A 65 14.73 -14.51 19.01
C GLN A 65 14.87 -13.03 18.62
N ALA A 66 15.92 -12.36 19.07
CA ALA A 66 16.20 -10.98 18.69
C ALA A 66 16.30 -10.81 17.17
N LEU A 67 17.03 -11.70 16.49
CA LEU A 67 17.18 -11.67 15.04
C LEU A 67 15.86 -11.88 14.29
N GLN A 68 14.96 -12.73 14.79
CA GLN A 68 13.63 -12.93 14.19
C GLN A 68 12.79 -11.65 14.24
N HIS A 69 12.75 -10.98 15.40
CA HIS A 69 12.01 -9.73 15.54
C HIS A 69 12.63 -8.59 14.73
N LEU A 70 13.96 -8.46 14.72
CA LEU A 70 14.65 -7.47 13.88
C LEU A 70 14.42 -7.71 12.39
N ARG A 71 14.30 -8.97 11.96
CA ARG A 71 13.94 -9.30 10.58
C ARG A 71 12.52 -8.84 10.25
N SER A 72 11.56 -9.03 11.16
CA SER A 72 10.19 -8.54 11.02
C SER A 72 10.17 -7.01 10.87
N VAL A 73 10.92 -6.29 11.72
CA VAL A 73 11.09 -4.83 11.62
C VAL A 73 11.61 -4.42 10.24
N LEU A 74 12.66 -5.06 9.73
CA LEU A 74 13.20 -4.75 8.39
C LEU A 74 12.16 -4.97 7.28
N THR A 75 11.34 -6.01 7.38
CA THR A 75 10.26 -6.27 6.43
C THR A 75 9.20 -5.18 6.47
N GLU A 76 8.72 -4.81 7.66
CA GLU A 76 7.68 -3.79 7.82
C GLU A 76 8.18 -2.40 7.42
N VAL A 77 9.38 -2.00 7.85
CA VAL A 77 10.01 -0.73 7.44
C VAL A 77 10.23 -0.69 5.93
N GLY A 78 10.64 -1.80 5.31
CA GLY A 78 10.81 -1.89 3.87
C GLY A 78 9.51 -1.58 3.11
N GLN A 79 8.39 -2.14 3.57
CA GLN A 79 7.08 -1.89 2.97
C GLN A 79 6.60 -0.46 3.23
N LEU A 80 6.80 0.07 4.44
CA LEU A 80 6.52 1.49 4.74
C LEU A 80 7.30 2.43 3.81
N LEU A 81 8.58 2.15 3.59
CA LEU A 81 9.43 2.94 2.71
C LEU A 81 8.88 2.94 1.28
N ASP A 82 8.50 1.78 0.75
CA ASP A 82 7.94 1.65 -0.59
C ASP A 82 6.62 2.45 -0.72
N GLU A 83 5.73 2.35 0.28
CA GLU A 83 4.47 3.10 0.31
C GLU A 83 4.69 4.63 0.38
N GLN A 84 5.63 5.11 1.19
CA GLN A 84 6.00 6.53 1.24
C GLN A 84 6.67 7.00 -0.06
N LEU A 85 7.47 6.14 -0.70
CA LEU A 85 8.09 6.44 -2.00
C LEU A 85 7.02 6.65 -3.08
N ALA A 86 6.01 5.77 -3.13
CA ALA A 86 4.88 5.92 -4.03
C ALA A 86 4.06 7.19 -3.74
N ARG A 87 3.87 7.54 -2.46
CA ARG A 87 3.23 8.80 -2.06
C ARG A 87 4.05 10.01 -2.52
N ALA A 88 5.35 10.06 -2.24
CA ALA A 88 6.19 11.18 -2.65
C ALA A 88 6.16 11.40 -4.17
N VAL A 89 6.19 10.32 -4.94
CA VAL A 89 6.24 10.39 -6.41
C VAL A 89 4.87 10.71 -7.04
N VAL A 90 3.75 10.23 -6.48
CA VAL A 90 2.42 10.46 -7.06
C VAL A 90 1.70 11.63 -6.41
N ASP A 91 1.77 11.74 -5.09
CA ASP A 91 1.06 12.78 -4.35
C ASP A 91 1.76 14.11 -4.31
N ASP A 92 3.03 14.08 -3.92
CA ASP A 92 3.86 15.27 -3.76
C ASP A 92 4.61 15.62 -5.06
N GLU A 93 4.36 14.83 -6.12
CA GLU A 93 4.90 14.96 -7.47
C GLU A 93 6.44 15.02 -7.55
N MET A 94 7.13 14.55 -6.51
CA MET A 94 8.59 14.43 -6.48
C MET A 94 9.08 13.55 -7.64
N SER A 95 10.22 13.88 -8.25
CA SER A 95 10.79 13.03 -9.30
C SER A 95 11.26 11.68 -8.71
N ILE A 96 11.23 10.62 -9.52
CA ILE A 96 11.68 9.28 -9.12
C ILE A 96 13.12 9.33 -8.56
N ALA A 97 14.00 10.08 -9.22
CA ALA A 97 15.39 10.24 -8.79
C ALA A 97 15.52 10.99 -7.46
N ALA A 98 14.74 12.07 -7.26
CA ALA A 98 14.76 12.82 -6.00
C ALA A 98 14.21 12.00 -4.83
N ALA A 99 13.10 11.28 -5.05
CA ALA A 99 12.51 10.39 -4.06
C ALA A 99 13.47 9.24 -3.70
N GLY A 100 14.13 8.64 -4.69
CA GLY A 100 15.17 7.63 -4.48
C GLY A 100 16.35 8.17 -3.66
N LYS A 101 16.86 9.35 -4.02
CA LYS A 101 17.94 10.01 -3.28
C LYS A 101 17.56 10.27 -1.82
N SER A 102 16.34 10.76 -1.56
CA SER A 102 15.83 10.97 -0.20
C SER A 102 15.71 9.68 0.60
N ALA A 103 15.39 8.57 -0.06
CA ALA A 103 15.31 7.24 0.54
C ALA A 103 16.66 6.52 0.67
N GLY A 104 17.78 7.13 0.24
CA GLY A 104 19.09 6.48 0.21
C GLY A 104 19.19 5.34 -0.81
N LEU A 105 18.33 5.34 -1.83
CA LEU A 105 18.27 4.32 -2.87
C LEU A 105 18.96 4.80 -4.14
N THR A 106 19.61 3.88 -4.84
CA THR A 106 20.05 4.12 -6.21
C THR A 106 18.84 4.15 -7.16
N GLU A 107 18.93 4.91 -8.25
CA GLU A 107 17.82 5.11 -9.18
C GLU A 107 17.24 3.78 -9.72
N ASN A 108 18.10 2.81 -10.01
CA ASN A 108 17.71 1.48 -10.51
C ASN A 108 16.95 0.63 -9.47
N ALA A 109 17.05 0.94 -8.18
CA ALA A 109 16.33 0.23 -7.12
C ALA A 109 14.91 0.76 -6.92
N VAL A 110 14.63 2.00 -7.34
CA VAL A 110 13.34 2.68 -7.11
C VAL A 110 12.22 2.06 -7.94
N GLY A 111 12.46 1.85 -9.24
CA GLY A 111 11.44 1.35 -10.18
C GLY A 111 10.76 0.04 -9.73
N PRO A 112 11.52 -1.01 -9.36
CA PRO A 112 10.95 -2.26 -8.83
C PRO A 112 10.21 -2.09 -7.50
N ARG A 113 10.70 -1.23 -6.61
CA ARG A 113 10.04 -0.93 -5.32
C ARG A 113 8.72 -0.19 -5.49
N LEU A 114 8.63 0.73 -6.44
CA LEU A 114 7.36 1.37 -6.76
C LEU A 114 6.35 0.35 -7.33
N ALA A 115 6.82 -0.62 -8.11
CA ALA A 115 5.98 -1.65 -8.72
C ALA A 115 5.35 -2.63 -7.72
N SER A 116 5.94 -2.81 -6.52
CA SER A 116 5.36 -3.64 -5.46
C SER A 116 4.27 -2.92 -4.66
N THR A 117 4.09 -1.60 -4.84
CA THR A 117 3.11 -0.84 -4.07
C THR A 117 1.71 -0.94 -4.68
N PRO A 118 0.65 -1.06 -3.87
CA PRO A 118 -0.74 -1.08 -4.38
C PRO A 118 -1.10 0.15 -5.22
N ARG A 119 -0.44 1.28 -4.95
CA ARG A 119 -0.71 2.54 -5.61
C ARG A 119 -0.25 2.59 -7.06
N LEU A 120 0.90 1.99 -7.36
CA LEU A 120 1.54 2.06 -8.67
C LEU A 120 1.54 0.72 -9.41
N ASN A 121 1.37 -0.41 -8.71
CA ASN A 121 1.30 -1.74 -9.31
C ASN A 121 0.34 -1.82 -10.53
N PRO A 122 -0.88 -1.23 -10.52
CA PRO A 122 -1.78 -1.28 -11.67
C PRO A 122 -1.31 -0.51 -12.91
N TYR A 123 -0.28 0.32 -12.77
CA TYR A 123 0.27 1.14 -13.86
C TYR A 123 1.51 0.53 -14.50
N VAL A 124 1.97 -0.65 -14.04
CA VAL A 124 3.16 -1.29 -14.59
C VAL A 124 2.87 -1.75 -16.03
N THR A 125 3.37 -0.99 -17.01
CA THR A 125 3.12 -1.30 -18.44
C THR A 125 4.12 -2.32 -19.00
N SER A 126 5.37 -2.31 -18.53
CA SER A 126 6.42 -3.19 -19.07
C SER A 126 7.39 -3.70 -17.98
N GLY A 127 7.51 -5.01 -17.86
CA GLY A 127 8.43 -5.67 -16.94
C GLY A 127 7.98 -5.60 -15.48
N ALA A 128 8.94 -5.63 -14.55
CA ALA A 128 8.70 -5.62 -13.10
C ALA A 128 9.14 -4.29 -12.44
N ARG A 129 9.03 -3.16 -13.17
CA ARG A 129 9.46 -1.83 -12.72
C ARG A 129 8.51 -0.73 -13.19
N ILE A 130 8.35 0.29 -12.36
CA ILE A 130 7.68 1.54 -12.74
C ILE A 130 8.62 2.44 -13.52
N THR A 131 8.10 3.03 -14.59
CA THR A 131 8.77 4.05 -15.41
C THR A 131 8.19 5.45 -15.18
N ALA A 132 8.85 6.47 -15.74
CA ALA A 132 8.36 7.85 -15.65
C ALA A 132 7.00 8.03 -16.35
N GLU A 133 6.75 7.33 -17.46
CA GLU A 133 5.46 7.38 -18.15
C GLU A 133 4.34 6.73 -17.33
N ASP A 134 4.63 5.63 -16.61
CA ASP A 134 3.65 5.00 -15.70
C ASP A 134 3.28 5.95 -14.55
N VAL A 135 4.27 6.64 -13.97
CA VAL A 135 4.03 7.68 -12.95
C VAL A 135 3.21 8.83 -13.51
N LYS A 136 3.52 9.30 -14.72
CA LYS A 136 2.76 10.36 -15.38
C LYS A 136 1.30 9.96 -15.58
N ARG A 137 1.03 8.71 -15.98
CA ARG A 137 -0.34 8.17 -16.08
C ARG A 137 -1.04 8.17 -14.73
N ALA A 138 -0.37 7.68 -13.68
CA ALA A 138 -0.92 7.66 -12.33
C ALA A 138 -1.25 9.06 -11.79
N ARG A 139 -0.40 10.05 -12.07
CA ARG A 139 -0.67 11.46 -11.71
C ARG A 139 -1.86 12.01 -12.50
N ASN A 140 -1.94 11.74 -13.79
CA ASN A 140 -3.06 12.16 -14.62
C ASN A 140 -4.39 11.58 -14.10
N ASP A 141 -4.43 10.29 -13.75
CA ASP A 141 -5.62 9.65 -13.20
C ASP A 141 -5.99 10.21 -11.82
N LYS A 142 -5.00 10.49 -10.96
CA LYS A 142 -5.21 11.21 -9.69
C LYS A 142 -5.87 12.58 -9.93
N HIS A 143 -5.32 13.38 -10.86
CA HIS A 143 -5.84 14.73 -11.17
C HIS A 143 -7.24 14.69 -11.77
N ALA A 144 -7.51 13.70 -12.63
CA ALA A 144 -8.84 13.44 -13.20
C ALA A 144 -9.84 12.87 -12.19
N ARG A 145 -9.38 12.50 -10.98
CA ARG A 145 -10.15 11.75 -9.97
C ARG A 145 -10.71 10.44 -10.53
N ASN A 146 -9.98 9.83 -11.45
CA ASN A 146 -10.28 8.50 -11.94
C ASN A 146 -9.98 7.47 -10.85
N PRO A 147 -10.80 6.41 -10.73
CA PRO A 147 -10.44 5.28 -9.88
C PRO A 147 -9.14 4.65 -10.41
N LEU A 148 -8.39 3.98 -9.52
CA LEU A 148 -7.21 3.23 -9.94
C LEU A 148 -7.58 2.23 -11.04
N PRO A 149 -6.70 2.02 -12.04
CA PRO A 149 -6.86 0.96 -13.01
C PRO A 149 -7.07 -0.38 -12.29
N PRO A 150 -7.94 -1.26 -12.82
CA PRO A 150 -8.06 -2.60 -12.28
C PRO A 150 -6.70 -3.31 -12.38
N ALA A 151 -6.26 -3.91 -11.28
CA ALA A 151 -5.05 -4.73 -11.29
C ALA A 151 -5.24 -5.95 -12.21
N ASP A 152 -4.18 -6.35 -12.92
CA ASP A 152 -4.23 -7.52 -13.77
C ASP A 152 -4.53 -8.78 -12.92
N PRO A 153 -5.41 -9.68 -13.40
CA PRO A 153 -5.72 -10.90 -12.68
C PRO A 153 -4.47 -11.79 -12.59
N VAL A 154 -4.15 -12.22 -11.36
CA VAL A 154 -3.05 -13.17 -11.13
C VAL A 154 -3.42 -14.50 -11.78
N GLU A 155 -2.69 -14.90 -12.83
CA GLU A 155 -2.93 -16.19 -13.47
C GLU A 155 -2.61 -17.32 -12.48
N PRO A 156 -3.56 -18.24 -12.21
CA PRO A 156 -3.34 -19.30 -11.24
C PRO A 156 -2.17 -20.19 -11.65
N MET A 157 -1.26 -20.41 -10.71
CA MET A 157 -0.05 -21.21 -10.92
C MET A 157 -0.43 -22.61 -11.43
N ARG A 158 -0.06 -22.92 -12.68
CA ARG A 158 -0.27 -24.24 -13.27
C ARG A 158 0.92 -25.14 -12.93
N PHE A 159 0.63 -26.32 -12.38
CA PHE A 159 1.63 -27.36 -12.20
C PHE A 159 2.23 -27.73 -13.55
N LYS A 160 3.54 -27.51 -13.73
CA LYS A 160 4.28 -27.90 -14.92
C LYS A 160 5.07 -29.18 -14.62
N PRO A 161 4.66 -30.36 -15.14
CA PRO A 161 5.39 -31.60 -14.92
C PRO A 161 6.86 -31.46 -15.31
N ARG A 162 7.76 -31.91 -14.44
CA ARG A 162 9.20 -31.92 -14.72
C ARG A 162 9.46 -32.87 -15.90
N ARG A 163 10.13 -32.39 -16.96
CA ARG A 163 10.52 -33.24 -18.10
C ARG A 163 11.40 -34.39 -17.59
N LYS A 164 11.07 -35.64 -17.95
CA LYS A 164 11.94 -36.79 -17.68
C LYS A 164 13.25 -36.62 -18.46
N SER A 165 14.38 -36.68 -17.77
CA SER A 165 15.71 -36.76 -18.39
C SER A 165 15.85 -38.11 -19.10
N LYS A 166 16.42 -38.11 -20.31
CA LYS A 166 16.70 -39.32 -21.08
C LYS A 166 17.69 -40.21 -20.30
N PRO A 167 17.45 -41.51 -20.11
CA PRO A 167 18.45 -42.41 -19.53
C PRO A 167 19.69 -42.42 -20.42
N ARG A 168 20.87 -42.41 -19.79
CA ARG A 168 22.17 -42.49 -20.45
C ARG A 168 22.43 -43.87 -21.03
#